data_AF-A0AAE2R8U9-F1
#
_entry.id   AF-A0AAE2R8U9-F1
#
_cell.length_a   1.000
_cell.length_b   1.000
_cell.length_c   1.000
_cell.angle_alpha   90.00
_cell.angle_beta   90.00
_cell.angle_gamma   90.00
#
_symmetry.space_group_name_H-M   'P 1'
#
loop_
_entity.id
_entity.type
_entity.pdbx_description
1 polymer ?
#
loop_
_entity_poly.entity_id
_entity_poly.type
_entity_poly.pdbx_seq_one_letter_code
_entity_poly.pdbx_strand_id
1 'polypeptide(L)'
;MNEKIEAIEIYKQHYAHFGRMNDLIYKLPLLYSTLIGGLWYFAVSARAADPVIAVAVFLFAAIIAWYSRIMTERFRKAFNIYIARINAFDREYAVSLKRDPIEDTGLSTLGAFKHLLMASFCISLAGASYVAFIGIQPWLETLMKC
;
A
#
# COMPACT_ATOMS: atom_id res chain seq x y z
N MET A 1 36.98 20.37 -14.17
CA MET A 1 36.40 19.58 -15.28
C MET A 1 35.76 18.28 -14.78
N ASN A 2 36.41 17.55 -13.85
CA ASN A 2 35.85 16.34 -13.22
C ASN A 2 34.49 16.54 -12.53
N GLU A 3 34.34 17.61 -11.75
CA GLU A 3 33.13 17.86 -10.94
C GLU A 3 31.84 18.04 -11.77
N LYS A 4 31.97 18.62 -12.98
CA LYS A 4 30.82 18.77 -13.91
C LYS A 4 30.44 17.43 -14.58
N ILE A 5 31.42 16.56 -14.81
CA ILE A 5 31.20 15.24 -15.40
C ILE A 5 30.49 14.34 -14.37
N GLU A 6 30.93 14.36 -13.11
CA GLU A 6 30.26 13.67 -11.99
C GLU A 6 28.81 14.14 -11.81
N ALA A 7 28.55 15.45 -11.84
CA ALA A 7 27.20 15.98 -11.64
C ALA A 7 26.21 15.51 -12.73
N ILE A 8 26.66 15.40 -13.99
CA ILE A 8 25.86 14.91 -15.12
C ILE A 8 25.59 13.41 -14.99
N GLU A 9 26.57 12.61 -14.54
CA GLU A 9 26.36 11.18 -14.28
C GLU A 9 25.38 10.94 -13.14
N ILE A 10 25.51 11.66 -12.03
CA ILE A 10 24.58 11.59 -10.90
C ILE A 10 23.16 11.97 -11.35
N TYR A 11 23.02 13.00 -12.18
CA TYR A 11 21.72 13.39 -12.76
C TYR A 11 21.12 12.27 -13.63
N LYS A 12 21.91 11.67 -14.53
CA LYS A 12 21.47 10.53 -15.36
C LYS A 12 21.02 9.33 -14.51
N GLN A 13 21.76 9.04 -13.43
CA GLN A 13 21.39 7.99 -12.49
C GLN A 13 20.06 8.31 -11.80
N HIS A 14 19.87 9.53 -11.30
CA HIS A 14 18.60 9.96 -10.70
C HIS A 14 17.41 9.82 -11.67
N TYR A 15 17.60 10.17 -12.94
CA TYR A 15 16.58 10.03 -13.97
C TYR A 15 16.24 8.56 -14.27
N ALA A 16 17.25 7.69 -14.36
CA ALA A 16 17.05 6.25 -14.55
C ALA A 16 16.39 5.58 -13.33
N HIS A 17 16.69 6.05 -12.11
CA HIS A 17 16.00 5.62 -10.89
C HIS A 17 14.55 6.09 -10.86
N PHE A 18 14.29 7.34 -11.24
CA PHE A 18 12.94 7.90 -11.33
C PHE A 18 12.06 7.12 -12.32
N GLY A 19 12.55 6.82 -13.52
CA GLY A 19 11.83 6.03 -14.52
C GLY A 19 11.44 4.63 -14.00
N ARG A 20 12.37 3.92 -13.36
CA ARG A 20 12.09 2.61 -12.71
C ARG A 20 11.07 2.73 -11.59
N MET A 21 11.16 3.80 -10.79
CA MET A 21 10.19 4.04 -9.72
C MET A 21 8.79 4.30 -10.28
N ASN A 22 8.68 5.05 -11.38
CA ASN A 22 7.40 5.32 -12.01
C ASN A 22 6.70 4.04 -12.49
N ASP A 23 7.43 3.14 -13.14
CA ASP A 23 6.90 1.83 -13.56
C ASP A 23 6.43 0.97 -12.37
N LEU A 24 7.16 1.02 -11.24
CA LEU A 24 6.76 0.34 -10.00
C LEU A 24 5.46 0.92 -9.41
N ILE A 25 5.25 2.24 -9.45
CA ILE A 25 4.03 2.87 -8.90
C ILE A 25 2.77 2.27 -9.52
N TYR A 26 2.76 2.00 -10.82
CA TYR A 26 1.58 1.46 -11.51
C TYR A 26 1.34 -0.03 -11.21
N LYS A 27 2.39 -0.77 -10.83
CA LYS A 27 2.29 -2.21 -10.53
C LYS A 27 1.86 -2.48 -9.08
N LEU A 28 2.22 -1.59 -8.15
CA LEU A 28 1.93 -1.75 -6.72
C LEU A 28 0.42 -1.92 -6.43
N PRO A 29 -0.49 -1.08 -6.96
CA PRO A 29 -1.92 -1.24 -6.71
C PRO A 29 -2.47 -2.60 -7.11
N LEU A 30 -2.07 -3.09 -8.27
CA LEU A 30 -2.48 -4.40 -8.77
C LEU A 30 -1.98 -5.51 -7.84
N LEU A 31 -0.68 -5.49 -7.52
CA LEU A 31 -0.03 -6.54 -6.74
C LEU A 31 -0.62 -6.66 -5.32
N TYR A 32 -0.85 -5.53 -4.66
CA TYR A 32 -1.49 -5.51 -3.34
C TYR A 32 -2.96 -5.92 -3.39
N SER A 33 -3.71 -5.49 -4.41
CA SER A 33 -5.13 -5.84 -4.55
C SER A 33 -5.30 -7.34 -4.78
N THR A 34 -4.45 -7.95 -5.61
CA THR A 34 -4.48 -9.40 -5.86
C THR A 34 -4.11 -10.19 -4.61
N LEU A 35 -3.06 -9.77 -3.88
CA LEU A 35 -2.63 -10.44 -2.65
C LEU A 35 -3.71 -10.39 -1.57
N ILE A 36 -4.21 -9.19 -1.25
CA ILE A 36 -5.24 -8.98 -0.23
C ILE A 36 -6.55 -9.68 -0.64
N GLY A 37 -6.95 -9.53 -1.90
CA GLY A 37 -8.15 -10.19 -2.42
C GLY A 37 -8.07 -11.71 -2.34
N GLY A 38 -6.91 -12.30 -2.65
CA GLY A 38 -6.67 -13.74 -2.50
C GLY A 38 -6.77 -14.21 -1.05
N LEU A 39 -6.23 -13.44 -0.10
CA LEU A 39 -6.34 -13.74 1.33
C LEU A 39 -7.79 -13.66 1.81
N TRP A 40 -8.54 -12.65 1.38
CA TRP A 40 -9.96 -12.54 1.69
C TRP A 40 -10.76 -13.71 1.13
N TYR A 41 -10.54 -14.06 -0.14
CA TYR A 41 -11.19 -15.21 -0.77
C TYR A 41 -10.93 -16.49 0.03
N PHE A 42 -9.66 -16.76 0.36
CA PHE A 42 -9.29 -17.91 1.19
C PHE A 42 -9.96 -17.90 2.56
N ALA A 43 -9.92 -16.77 3.27
CA ALA A 43 -10.51 -16.65 4.60
C ALA A 43 -12.03 -16.88 4.58
N VAL A 44 -12.72 -16.35 3.57
CA VAL A 44 -14.17 -16.54 3.40
C VAL A 44 -14.50 -18.00 3.07
N SER A 45 -13.70 -18.66 2.23
CA SER A 45 -13.89 -20.08 1.90
C SER A 45 -13.59 -21.00 3.08
N ALA A 46 -12.57 -20.69 3.89
CA ALA A 46 -12.15 -21.50 5.03
C ALA A 46 -13.05 -21.36 6.26
N ARG A 47 -13.81 -20.27 6.40
CA ARG A 47 -14.55 -19.92 7.63
C ARG A 47 -15.51 -20.99 8.15
N ALA A 48 -16.08 -21.82 7.27
CA ALA A 48 -17.04 -22.86 7.64
C ALA A 48 -16.35 -24.16 8.08
N ALA A 49 -15.15 -24.44 7.55
CA ALA A 49 -14.39 -25.64 7.88
C ALA A 49 -13.49 -25.41 9.10
N ASP A 50 -12.78 -24.29 9.12
CA ASP A 50 -11.90 -23.90 10.22
C ASP A 50 -11.99 -22.37 10.45
N PRO A 51 -12.82 -21.94 11.43
CA PRO A 51 -12.98 -20.52 11.73
C PRO A 51 -11.72 -19.91 12.35
N VAL A 52 -10.85 -20.69 13.01
CA VAL A 52 -9.61 -20.19 13.61
C VAL A 52 -8.62 -19.80 12.52
N ILE A 53 -8.45 -20.67 11.51
CA ILE A 53 -7.61 -20.37 10.35
C ILE A 53 -8.15 -19.14 9.60
N ALA A 54 -9.47 -19.04 9.40
CA ALA A 54 -10.06 -17.88 8.75
C ALA A 54 -9.81 -16.57 9.50
N VAL A 55 -9.91 -16.56 10.85
CA VAL A 55 -9.55 -15.40 11.68
C VAL A 55 -8.08 -15.05 11.51
N ALA A 56 -7.18 -16.03 11.58
CA ALA A 56 -5.74 -15.81 11.42
C ALA A 56 -5.40 -15.19 10.05
N VAL A 57 -6.05 -15.64 8.98
CA VAL A 57 -5.85 -15.11 7.63
C VAL A 57 -6.39 -13.69 7.50
N PHE A 58 -7.55 -13.37 8.08
CA PHE A 58 -8.06 -12.00 8.09
C PHE A 58 -7.13 -11.05 8.85
N LEU A 59 -6.59 -11.48 10.00
CA LEU A 59 -5.60 -10.68 10.73
C LEU A 59 -4.31 -10.49 9.91
N PHE A 60 -3.85 -11.54 9.21
CA PHE A 60 -2.70 -11.45 8.34
C PHE A 60 -2.94 -10.49 7.15
N ALA A 61 -4.13 -10.51 6.55
CA ALA A 61 -4.53 -9.56 5.52
C ALA A 61 -4.53 -8.11 6.05
N ALA A 62 -4.98 -7.89 7.29
CA ALA A 62 -4.90 -6.58 7.94
C ALA A 62 -3.43 -6.11 8.07
N ILE A 63 -2.55 -6.98 8.58
CA ILE A 63 -1.11 -6.65 8.71
C ILE A 63 -0.50 -6.28 7.36
N ILE A 64 -0.79 -7.04 6.31
CA ILE A 64 -0.33 -6.74 4.95
C ILE A 64 -0.87 -5.40 4.47
N ALA A 65 -2.16 -5.14 4.61
CA ALA A 65 -2.77 -3.88 4.18
C ALA A 65 -2.13 -2.66 4.88
N TRP A 66 -1.86 -2.78 6.18
CA TRP A 66 -1.17 -1.77 6.97
C TRP A 66 0.28 -1.55 6.51
N TYR A 67 1.04 -2.61 6.31
CA TYR A 67 2.43 -2.52 5.87
C TYR A 67 2.54 -1.94 4.45
N SER A 68 1.68 -2.38 3.53
CA SER A 68 1.58 -1.85 2.17
C SER A 68 1.28 -0.35 2.16
N ARG A 69 0.48 0.14 3.12
CA ARG A 69 0.20 1.57 3.27
C ARG A 69 1.46 2.34 3.68
N ILE A 70 2.23 1.83 4.63
CA ILE A 70 3.50 2.43 5.06
C ILE A 70 4.49 2.45 3.89
N MET A 71 4.61 1.35 3.16
CA MET A 71 5.50 1.23 2.00
C MET A 71 5.13 2.24 0.90
N THR A 72 3.84 2.36 0.60
CA THR A 72 3.32 3.34 -0.38
C THR A 72 3.65 4.78 0.04
N GLU A 73 3.56 5.10 1.33
CA GLU A 73 3.92 6.42 1.84
C GLU A 73 5.42 6.70 1.74
N ARG A 74 6.27 5.73 2.07
CA ARG A 74 7.71 5.86 1.89
C ARG A 74 8.08 6.04 0.42
N PHE A 75 7.41 5.31 -0.47
CA PHE A 75 7.61 5.41 -1.90
C PHE A 75 7.26 6.81 -2.42
N ARG A 76 6.10 7.34 -2.03
CA ARG A 76 5.66 8.71 -2.36
C ARG A 76 6.68 9.76 -1.93
N LYS A 77 7.19 9.65 -0.69
CA LYS A 77 8.22 10.58 -0.18
C LYS A 77 9.51 10.51 -0.99
N ALA A 78 9.99 9.29 -1.29
CA ALA A 78 11.18 9.11 -2.10
C ALA A 78 11.00 9.72 -3.50
N PHE A 79 9.86 9.45 -4.15
CA PHE A 79 9.54 9.97 -5.48
C PHE A 79 9.57 11.50 -5.51
N ASN A 80 8.95 12.16 -4.52
CA ASN A 80 8.96 13.62 -4.40
C ASN A 80 10.38 14.18 -4.21
N ILE A 81 11.25 13.50 -3.46
CA ILE A 81 12.65 13.90 -3.28
C ILE A 81 13.42 13.79 -4.61
N TYR A 82 13.22 12.71 -5.38
CA TYR A 82 13.85 12.56 -6.68
C TYR A 82 13.39 13.64 -7.67
N ILE A 83 12.10 13.94 -7.75
CA ILE A 83 11.57 15.03 -8.58
C ILE A 83 12.19 16.37 -8.19
N ALA A 84 12.23 16.68 -6.89
CA ALA A 84 12.81 17.94 -6.42
C ALA A 84 14.29 18.07 -6.80
N ARG A 85 15.07 16.98 -6.74
CA ARG A 85 16.48 16.98 -7.15
C ARG A 85 16.66 17.12 -8.67
N ILE A 86 15.84 16.43 -9.46
CA ILE A 86 15.88 16.53 -10.93
C ILE A 86 15.53 17.96 -11.36
N ASN A 87 14.46 18.54 -10.80
CA ASN A 87 14.04 19.91 -11.11
C ASN A 87 15.09 20.97 -10.71
N ALA A 88 15.85 20.73 -9.64
CA ALA A 88 16.95 21.63 -9.26
C ALA A 88 18.07 21.67 -10.32
N PHE A 89 18.28 20.58 -11.06
CA PHE A 89 19.24 20.50 -12.16
C PHE A 89 18.67 21.01 -13.48
N ASP A 90 17.40 20.73 -13.79
CA ASP A 90 16.79 21.04 -15.09
C ASP A 90 16.40 22.51 -15.29
N ARG A 91 16.35 23.33 -14.21
CA ARG A 91 16.05 24.78 -14.23
C ARG A 91 14.92 25.16 -15.19
N GLU A 92 15.23 25.56 -16.43
CA GLU A 92 14.26 25.96 -17.47
C GLU A 92 13.38 24.82 -17.99
N TYR A 93 13.84 23.57 -17.89
CA TYR A 93 13.09 22.37 -18.26
C TYR A 93 12.50 21.64 -17.04
N ALA A 94 12.51 22.28 -15.86
CA ALA A 94 11.98 21.68 -14.66
C ALA A 94 10.52 21.28 -14.88
N VAL A 95 10.22 20.00 -14.66
CA VAL A 95 8.86 19.51 -14.70
C VAL A 95 8.21 19.96 -13.40
N SER A 96 7.67 21.18 -13.38
CA SER A 96 6.79 21.57 -12.31
C SER A 96 5.52 20.74 -12.44
N LEU A 97 5.37 19.75 -11.56
CA LEU A 97 4.02 19.42 -11.09
C LEU A 97 3.52 20.74 -10.52
N LYS A 98 2.71 21.44 -11.31
CA LYS A 98 2.08 22.70 -10.91
C LYS A 98 1.53 22.44 -9.52
N ARG A 99 1.96 23.23 -8.52
CA ARG A 99 1.34 23.24 -7.19
C ARG A 99 -0.08 23.78 -7.37
N ASP A 100 -0.94 23.00 -8.00
CA ASP A 100 -2.35 23.28 -7.99
C ASP A 100 -2.81 22.91 -6.57
N PRO A 101 -3.37 23.85 -5.80
CA PRO A 101 -3.82 23.58 -4.43
C PRO A 101 -4.90 22.47 -4.37
N ILE A 102 -5.45 22.09 -5.53
CA ILE A 102 -6.35 20.95 -5.71
C ILE A 102 -5.59 19.61 -5.65
N GLU A 103 -4.32 19.51 -6.09
CA GLU A 103 -3.50 18.29 -5.91
C GLU A 103 -3.10 18.06 -4.43
N ASP A 104 -3.06 19.13 -3.63
CA ASP A 104 -2.81 19.05 -2.18
C ASP A 104 -4.00 18.45 -1.40
N THR A 105 -5.18 18.32 -2.03
CA THR A 105 -6.38 17.69 -1.43
C THR A 105 -6.37 16.16 -1.41
N GLY A 106 -5.27 15.50 -1.81
CA GLY A 106 -5.08 14.08 -1.57
C GLY A 106 -5.60 13.13 -2.65
N LEU A 107 -6.06 13.66 -3.80
CA LEU A 107 -6.52 12.88 -4.96
C LEU A 107 -5.40 12.43 -5.92
N SER A 108 -4.14 12.39 -5.47
CA SER A 108 -3.10 11.66 -6.20
C SER A 108 -3.44 10.16 -6.26
N THR A 109 -3.10 9.46 -7.34
CA THR A 109 -3.34 8.01 -7.49
C THR A 109 -2.81 7.20 -6.30
N LEU A 110 -1.62 7.59 -5.79
CA LEU A 110 -1.02 7.03 -4.59
C LEU A 110 -1.81 7.36 -3.30
N GLY A 111 -2.38 8.56 -3.22
CA GLY A 111 -3.24 9.00 -2.12
C GLY A 111 -4.53 8.18 -2.04
N ALA A 112 -5.27 8.08 -3.14
CA ALA A 112 -6.47 7.25 -3.25
C ALA A 112 -6.17 5.79 -2.86
N PHE A 113 -5.06 5.26 -3.36
CA PHE A 113 -4.64 3.89 -3.06
C PHE A 113 -4.33 3.66 -1.57
N LYS A 114 -3.72 4.63 -0.88
CA LYS A 114 -3.51 4.55 0.58
C LYS A 114 -4.83 4.53 1.37
N HIS A 115 -5.87 5.20 0.89
CA HIS A 115 -7.20 5.16 1.50
C HIS A 115 -7.85 3.79 1.31
N LEU A 116 -7.72 3.20 0.12
CA LEU A 116 -8.17 1.84 -0.14
C LEU A 116 -7.47 0.81 0.74
N LEU A 117 -6.15 0.92 0.95
CA LEU A 117 -5.41 0.05 1.86
C LEU A 117 -5.88 0.18 3.32
N MET A 118 -6.26 1.39 3.75
CA MET A 118 -6.85 1.59 5.08
C MET A 118 -8.24 0.98 5.17
N ALA A 119 -9.08 1.15 4.14
CA ALA A 119 -10.38 0.51 4.09
C ALA A 119 -10.22 -1.02 4.16
N SER A 120 -9.26 -1.58 3.41
CA SER A 120 -8.93 -3.01 3.45
C SER A 120 -8.47 -3.46 4.85
N PHE A 121 -7.64 -2.69 5.53
CA PHE A 121 -7.26 -2.96 6.92
C PHE A 121 -8.48 -3.04 7.84
N CYS A 122 -9.36 -2.04 7.79
CA CYS A 122 -10.58 -2.00 8.61
C CYS A 122 -11.52 -3.16 8.29
N ILE A 123 -11.73 -3.47 7.00
CA ILE A 123 -12.58 -4.59 6.57
C ILE A 123 -12.00 -5.92 7.03
N SER A 124 -10.68 -6.08 6.98
CA SER A 124 -10.01 -7.31 7.42
C SER A 124 -10.18 -7.51 8.94
N LEU A 125 -10.05 -6.44 9.74
CA LEU A 125 -10.35 -6.51 11.17
C LEU A 125 -11.82 -6.83 11.44
N ALA A 126 -12.74 -6.21 10.71
CA ALA A 126 -14.17 -6.52 10.82
C ALA A 126 -14.46 -7.99 10.47
N GLY A 127 -13.83 -8.51 9.42
CA GLY A 127 -13.93 -9.92 9.01
C GLY A 127 -13.40 -10.87 10.09
N ALA A 128 -12.24 -10.58 10.68
CA ALA A 128 -11.69 -11.34 11.79
C ALA A 128 -12.65 -11.37 12.99
N SER A 129 -13.17 -10.21 13.40
CA SER A 129 -14.12 -10.09 14.51
C SER A 129 -15.43 -10.84 14.24
N TYR A 130 -15.95 -10.75 13.01
CA TYR A 130 -17.17 -11.45 12.61
C TYR A 130 -17.04 -12.97 12.66
N VAL A 131 -15.94 -13.50 12.10
CA VAL A 131 -15.68 -14.95 12.13
C VAL A 131 -15.39 -15.42 13.55
N ALA A 132 -14.66 -14.65 14.35
CA ALA A 132 -14.42 -14.98 15.75
C ALA A 132 -15.74 -15.05 16.53
N PHE A 133 -16.64 -14.07 16.34
CA PHE A 133 -17.94 -14.07 17.02
C PHE A 133 -18.78 -15.30 16.67
N ILE A 134 -18.92 -15.62 15.38
CA ILE A 134 -19.73 -16.76 14.92
C ILE A 134 -19.07 -18.10 15.23
N GLY A 135 -17.74 -18.19 15.10
CA GLY A 135 -16.99 -19.42 15.34
C GLY A 135 -16.85 -19.79 16.82
N ILE A 136 -16.85 -18.81 17.71
CA ILE A 136 -16.72 -19.02 19.17
C ILE A 136 -18.08 -19.26 19.84
N GLN A 137 -19.18 -18.75 19.29
CA GLN A 137 -20.52 -18.91 19.87
C GLN A 137 -20.91 -20.38 20.17
N PRO A 138 -20.69 -21.36 19.27
CA PRO A 138 -21.04 -22.76 19.54
C PRO A 138 -20.24 -23.36 20.69
N TRP A 139 -18.97 -22.96 20.83
CA TRP A 139 -18.10 -23.40 21.92
C TRP A 139 -18.56 -22.85 23.28
N LEU A 140 -18.94 -21.56 23.32
CA LEU A 140 -19.48 -20.93 24.53
C LEU A 140 -20.81 -21.57 24.97
N GLU A 141 -21.71 -21.86 24.02
CA GLU A 141 -22.97 -22.55 24.33
C GLU A 141 -22.75 -23.96 24.89
N THR A 142 -21.71 -24.65 24.43
CA THR A 142 -21.36 -25.99 24.94
C THR A 142 -20.79 -25.91 26.36
N LEU A 143 -19.93 -24.92 26.64
CA LEU A 143 -19.36 -24.69 27.98
C LEU A 143 -20.40 -24.23 29.01
N MET A 144 -21.39 -23.43 28.62
CA MET A 144 -22.44 -22.95 29.54
C MET A 144 -23.54 -23.99 29.83
N LYS A 145 -23.61 -25.07 29.05
CA LYS A 145 -24.56 -26.17 29.25
C LYS A 145 -23.99 -27.32 30.11
N CYS A 146 -22.70 -27.27 30.43
CA CYS A 146 -22.05 -28.18 31.39
C CYS A 146 -21.99 -27.53 32.78
#